data_AF-A0ABD0RZM5-F1
#
_entry.id   AF-A0ABD0RZM5-F1
#
_cell.length_a   1.000
_cell.length_b   1.000
_cell.length_c   1.000
_cell.angle_alpha   90.00
_cell.angle_beta   90.00
_cell.angle_gamma   90.00
#
_symmetry.space_group_name_H-M   'P 1'
#
loop_
_entity.id
_entity.type
_entity.pdbx_description
1 polymer ?
#
loop_
_entity_poly.entity_id
_entity_poly.type
_entity_poly.pdbx_seq_one_letter_code
_entity_poly.pdbx_strand_id
1 'polypeptide(L)'
;LPCNKFKNRLVNIMPYESTRVSLQLIRGVEGSDYVNGSFIDGYRQQRAYIATQGPLAETVEDYWRMLWEHNSTIVVMLTKLREMGR
;
A
#
# COMPACT_ATOMS: atom_id res chain seq x y z
N LEU A 1 -10.53 4.65 8.26
CA LEU A 1 -11.59 4.02 9.07
C LEU A 1 -10.98 3.19 10.19
N PRO A 2 -11.67 2.99 11.33
CA PRO A 2 -11.19 2.16 12.44
C PRO A 2 -10.82 0.73 12.02
N CYS A 3 -11.57 0.14 11.07
CA CYS A 3 -11.29 -1.19 10.51
C CYS A 3 -9.91 -1.31 9.83
N ASN A 4 -9.38 -0.21 9.29
CA ASN A 4 -8.08 -0.20 8.61
C ASN A 4 -6.89 -0.04 9.55
N LYS A 5 -7.11 0.17 10.86
CA LYS A 5 -6.02 0.45 11.81
C LYS A 5 -4.96 -0.65 11.82
N PHE A 6 -5.39 -1.91 11.74
CA PHE A 6 -4.51 -3.09 11.72
C PHE A 6 -3.79 -3.31 10.38
N LYS A 7 -4.19 -2.59 9.32
CA LYS A 7 -3.52 -2.64 8.01
C LYS A 7 -2.26 -1.76 7.96
N ASN A 8 -1.95 -1.03 9.04
CA ASN A 8 -0.81 -0.12 9.13
C ASN A 8 0.31 -0.71 9.97
N ARG A 9 1.51 -0.87 9.39
CA ARG A 9 2.69 -1.35 10.12
C ARG A 9 3.08 -0.38 11.23
N LEU A 10 2.98 0.92 10.96
CA LEU A 10 3.23 2.00 11.91
C LEU A 10 2.00 2.91 11.96
N VAL A 11 1.35 2.99 13.12
CA VAL A 11 0.08 3.71 13.31
C VAL A 11 0.17 5.22 13.04
N ASN A 12 1.38 5.78 13.08
CA ASN A 12 1.67 7.18 12.84
C ASN A 12 2.12 7.48 11.39
N ILE A 13 2.23 6.46 10.53
CA ILE A 13 2.58 6.61 9.12
C ILE A 13 1.40 6.12 8.30
N MET A 14 0.60 7.08 7.83
CA MET A 14 -0.60 6.83 7.03
C MET A 14 -0.52 7.61 5.72
N PRO A 15 -1.09 7.08 4.62
CA PRO A 15 -1.17 7.82 3.37
C PRO A 15 -2.13 9.01 3.50
N TYR A 16 -1.84 10.10 2.78
CA TYR A 16 -2.81 11.19 2.63
C TYR A 16 -3.94 10.76 1.69
N GLU A 17 -5.19 11.08 2.05
CA GLU A 17 -6.35 10.65 1.26
C GLU A 17 -6.28 11.13 -0.20
N SER A 18 -5.74 12.33 -0.45
CA SER A 18 -5.61 12.91 -1.80
C SER A 18 -4.70 12.13 -2.75
N THR A 19 -3.78 11.32 -2.22
CA THR A 19 -2.79 10.57 -3.01
C THR A 19 -2.83 9.07 -2.72
N ARG A 20 -3.69 8.63 -1.81
CA ARG A 20 -3.81 7.24 -1.42
C ARG A 20 -4.11 6.35 -2.63
N VAL A 21 -3.49 5.18 -2.64
CA VAL A 21 -3.84 4.13 -3.59
C VAL A 21 -5.15 3.48 -3.12
N SER A 22 -6.17 3.50 -3.96
CA SER A 22 -7.48 2.93 -3.67
C SER A 22 -7.70 1.68 -4.50
N LEU A 23 -7.98 0.57 -3.83
CA LEU A 23 -8.32 -0.70 -4.49
C LEU A 23 -9.80 -0.71 -4.89
N GLN A 24 -10.14 -1.58 -5.83
CA GLN A 24 -11.54 -1.85 -6.17
C GLN A 24 -12.28 -2.38 -4.93
N LEU A 25 -13.46 -1.82 -4.67
CA LEU A 25 -14.29 -2.21 -3.53
C LEU A 25 -14.78 -3.64 -3.70
N ILE A 26 -14.60 -4.45 -2.66
CA ILE A 26 -15.23 -5.77 -2.55
C ILE A 26 -16.56 -5.57 -1.83
N ARG A 27 -17.67 -5.89 -2.52
CA ARG A 27 -19.02 -5.72 -1.96
C ARG A 27 -19.16 -6.50 -0.66
N GLY A 28 -19.69 -5.84 0.37
CA GLY A 28 -19.90 -6.43 1.69
C GLY A 28 -18.67 -6.47 2.59
N VAL A 29 -17.50 -6.01 2.12
CA VAL A 29 -16.25 -5.98 2.91
C VAL A 29 -15.85 -4.54 3.17
N GLU A 30 -16.05 -4.07 4.41
CA GLU A 30 -15.67 -2.72 4.84
C GLU A 30 -14.14 -2.56 4.83
N GLY A 31 -13.64 -1.42 4.33
CA GLY A 31 -12.19 -1.15 4.25
C GLY A 31 -11.45 -1.98 3.20
N SER A 32 -12.18 -2.65 2.30
CA SER A 32 -11.59 -3.42 1.20
C SER A 32 -10.92 -2.57 0.12
N ASP A 33 -11.16 -1.25 0.08
CA ASP A 33 -10.47 -0.34 -0.83
C ASP A 33 -9.10 0.13 -0.30
N TYR A 34 -8.77 -0.23 0.94
CA TYR A 34 -7.64 0.36 1.65
C TYR A 34 -6.37 -0.47 1.56
N VAL A 35 -5.30 0.20 1.14
CA VAL A 35 -3.90 -0.20 1.33
C VAL A 35 -3.11 1.01 1.83
N ASN A 36 -2.11 0.79 2.69
CA ASN A 36 -1.21 1.85 3.11
C ASN A 36 -0.17 2.10 2.01
N GLY A 37 -0.57 2.90 1.02
CA GLY A 37 0.29 3.36 -0.06
C GLY A 37 -0.24 4.64 -0.70
N SER A 38 0.67 5.40 -1.29
CA SER A 38 0.39 6.66 -1.98
C SER A 38 1.04 6.68 -3.35
N PHE A 39 0.34 7.26 -4.32
CA PHE A 39 0.93 7.63 -5.60
C PHE A 39 1.90 8.80 -5.42
N ILE A 40 3.07 8.68 -6.05
CA ILE A 40 4.10 9.71 -6.08
C ILE A 40 4.38 10.08 -7.53
N ASP A 41 4.46 11.38 -7.79
CA ASP A 41 4.81 11.90 -9.11
C ASP A 41 6.29 11.68 -9.41
N GLY A 42 6.58 11.33 -10.65
CA GLY A 42 7.93 11.30 -11.20
C GLY A 42 8.23 12.57 -11.99
N TYR A 43 9.41 12.61 -12.60
CA TYR A 43 9.76 13.71 -13.49
C TYR A 43 8.84 13.71 -14.72
N ARG A 44 7.98 14.74 -14.83
CA ARG A 44 7.00 14.92 -15.92
C ARG A 44 6.00 13.77 -16.08
N GLN A 45 5.78 12.99 -15.03
CA GLN A 45 4.81 11.89 -15.04
C GLN A 45 4.07 11.86 -13.70
N GLN A 46 2.78 12.15 -13.73
CA GLN A 46 1.95 12.02 -12.52
C GLN A 46 1.78 10.56 -12.15
N ARG A 47 1.73 10.28 -10.84
CA ARG A 47 1.52 8.94 -10.27
C ARG A 47 2.46 7.88 -10.86
N ALA A 48 3.70 8.26 -11.13
CA ALA A 48 4.71 7.39 -11.72
C ALA A 48 5.11 6.23 -10.79
N TYR A 49 5.00 6.43 -9.48
CA TYR A 49 5.38 5.45 -8.48
C TYR A 49 4.27 5.23 -7.46
N ILE A 50 4.31 4.06 -6.82
CA ILE A 50 3.56 3.79 -5.59
C ILE A 50 4.57 3.62 -4.47
N ALA A 51 4.50 4.49 -3.46
CA ALA A 51 5.23 4.33 -2.21
C ALA A 51 4.31 3.63 -1.20
N THR A 52 4.74 2.51 -0.64
CA THR A 52 3.93 1.71 0.29
C THR A 52 4.81 1.08 1.37
N GLN A 53 4.21 0.73 2.50
CA GLN A 53 4.88 -0.06 3.54
C GLN A 53 5.24 -1.47 3.04
N GLY A 54 6.20 -2.12 3.69
CA GLY A 54 6.37 -3.57 3.54
C GLY A 54 5.12 -4.31 4.04
N PRO A 55 4.52 -5.22 3.25
CA PRO A 55 3.23 -5.84 3.57
C PRO A 55 3.28 -6.57 4.91
N LEU A 56 2.17 -6.52 5.64
CA LEU A 56 1.92 -7.32 6.84
C LEU A 56 1.37 -8.68 6.43
N ALA A 57 1.32 -9.63 7.37
CA ALA A 57 0.71 -10.93 7.11
C ALA A 57 -0.77 -10.78 6.70
N GLU A 58 -1.46 -9.83 7.31
CA GLU A 58 -2.88 -9.53 7.10
C GLU A 58 -3.14 -8.67 5.86
N THR A 59 -2.10 -8.10 5.23
CA THR A 59 -2.25 -7.20 4.06
C THR A 59 -1.54 -7.72 2.82
N VAL A 60 -1.05 -8.96 2.82
CA VAL A 60 -0.32 -9.52 1.68
C VAL A 60 -1.20 -9.64 0.44
N GLU A 61 -2.48 -9.99 0.61
CA GLU A 61 -3.46 -10.07 -0.48
C GLU A 61 -3.80 -8.70 -1.04
N ASP A 62 -4.05 -7.71 -0.17
CA ASP A 62 -4.28 -6.31 -0.57
C ASP A 62 -3.06 -5.75 -1.32
N TYR A 63 -1.83 -6.09 -0.91
CA TYR A 63 -0.60 -5.71 -1.60
C TYR A 63 -0.52 -6.31 -3.01
N TRP A 64 -0.77 -7.61 -3.18
CA TRP A 64 -0.77 -8.23 -4.51
C TRP A 64 -1.89 -7.70 -5.40
N ARG A 65 -3.07 -7.47 -4.83
CA ARG A 65 -4.20 -6.87 -5.54
C ARG A 65 -3.88 -5.46 -6.01
N MET A 66 -3.19 -4.66 -5.20
CA MET A 66 -2.68 -3.34 -5.58
C MET A 66 -1.77 -3.42 -6.82
N LEU A 67 -0.81 -4.36 -6.83
CA LEU A 67 0.09 -4.53 -7.97
C LEU A 67 -0.66 -4.93 -9.23
N TRP A 68 -1.61 -5.86 -9.11
CA TRP A 68 -2.43 -6.34 -10.21
C TRP A 68 -3.33 -5.23 -10.78
N GLU A 69 -4.11 -4.57 -9.94
CA GLU A 69 -5.07 -3.52 -10.35
C GLU A 69 -4.38 -2.30 -10.98
N HIS A 70 -3.14 -2.01 -10.57
CA HIS A 70 -2.35 -0.91 -11.11
C HIS A 70 -1.30 -1.32 -12.15
N ASN A 71 -1.36 -2.57 -12.66
CA ASN A 71 -0.44 -3.09 -13.67
C ASN A 71 1.05 -2.85 -13.33
N SER A 72 1.42 -2.98 -12.05
CA SER A 72 2.79 -2.79 -11.60
C SER A 72 3.64 -3.98 -12.01
N THR A 73 4.64 -3.76 -12.87
CA THR A 73 5.52 -4.82 -13.40
C THR A 73 6.83 -4.96 -12.64
N ILE A 74 7.19 -3.96 -11.83
CA ILE A 74 8.45 -3.90 -11.08
C ILE A 74 8.14 -3.57 -9.63
N VAL A 75 8.71 -4.35 -8.72
CA VAL A 75 8.70 -4.09 -7.27
C VAL A 75 10.14 -3.84 -6.83
N VAL A 76 10.37 -2.70 -6.17
CA VAL A 76 11.66 -2.34 -5.59
C VAL A 76 11.56 -2.38 -4.07
N MET A 77 12.18 -3.38 -3.43
CA MET A 77 12.25 -3.50 -1.98
C MET A 77 13.55 -2.88 -1.46
N LEU A 78 13.43 -1.85 -0.62
CA LEU A 78 14.57 -1.05 -0.15
C LEU A 78 15.22 -1.58 1.14
N THR A 79 14.70 -2.66 1.71
CA THR A 79 15.15 -3.21 3.01
C THR A 79 15.35 -4.71 2.93
N LYS A 80 16.08 -5.28 3.89
CA LYS A 80 16.08 -6.74 4.12
C LYS A 80 14.78 -7.16 4.84
N LEU A 81 14.55 -8.46 4.94
CA LEU A 81 13.47 -9.02 5.78
C LEU A 81 13.73 -8.83 7.28
N ARG A 82 15.02 -8.78 7.67
CA ARG A 82 15.50 -8.54 9.03
C ARG A 82 16.77 -7.71 8.97
N GLU A 83 16.89 -6.74 9.86
CA GLU A 83 18.04 -5.85 9.97
C GLU A 83 18.55 -5.87 11.41
N MET A 84 19.85 -6.12 11.59
CA MET A 84 20.49 -6.23 12.92
C MET A 84 19.84 -7.24 13.88
N GLY A 85 19.32 -8.36 13.36
CA GLY A 85 18.74 -9.43 14.18
C GLY A 85 17.32 -9.18 14.67
N ARG A 86 16.68 -8.10 14.23
CA ARG A 86 15.24 -7.84 14.36
C ARG A 86 14.55 -7.80 13.01
#